data_AF-A0A6L6PYU3-F1
#
_entry.id   AF-A0A6L6PYU3-F1
#
_cell.length_a   1.000
_cell.length_b   1.000
_cell.length_c   1.000
_cell.angle_alpha   90.00
_cell.angle_beta   90.00
_cell.angle_gamma   90.00
#
_symmetry.space_group_name_H-M   'P 1'
#
loop_
_entity.id
_entity.type
_entity.pdbx_description
1 polymer ?
#
loop_
_entity_poly.entity_id
_entity_poly.type
_entity_poly.pdbx_seq_one_letter_code
_entity_poly.pdbx_strand_id
1 'polypeptide(L)'
;MKRLLLITLLLCTAVASAGEPVKVTNLARDFVTFWDATQDMAENERVAAFHRDVGSKFPAFYGLQRFGPKATATERDRHIASVIAGFGKWRQAYLAKIGQFDAELPRHMATFSRAFPDFQLPVPLYLLHSLGEMDGGPRELEGKHYLIFGADMMTALHGNGNEAAFFHHELFHIHHNVRAPECEGQGMWQPLWREGLATYVSQALNPDATESEMLLTFPEGSLPKVKATLYASLAHLETVLDNSDDALYGPLFSTRRDNTGLAPRRGYYLGYLVAREIGKTRDLQTLASLDCQQARQLVVDTVHKLKQAAQSASN
;
A
#
# COMPACT_ATOMS: atom_id res chain seq x y z
N MET A 1 -52.91 -45.62 22.64
CA MET A 1 -52.59 -44.87 21.41
C MET A 1 -51.41 -43.95 21.70
N LYS A 2 -50.21 -44.28 21.23
CA LYS A 2 -48.97 -43.49 21.44
C LYS A 2 -48.97 -42.30 20.45
N ARG A 3 -48.96 -41.06 20.95
CA ARG A 3 -48.73 -39.87 20.12
C ARG A 3 -47.24 -39.54 20.16
N LEU A 4 -46.59 -39.69 19.02
CA LEU A 4 -45.21 -39.30 18.75
C LEU A 4 -45.21 -37.79 18.45
N LEU A 5 -44.49 -36.99 19.24
CA LEU A 5 -44.29 -35.56 18.99
C LEU A 5 -43.03 -35.41 18.11
N LEU A 6 -43.19 -35.03 16.85
CA LEU A 6 -42.08 -34.65 15.97
C LEU A 6 -41.69 -33.20 16.29
N ILE A 7 -40.46 -32.99 16.75
CA ILE A 7 -39.86 -31.65 16.88
C ILE A 7 -39.12 -31.38 15.57
N THR A 8 -39.64 -30.44 14.77
CA THR A 8 -38.98 -29.97 13.54
C THR A 8 -38.00 -28.86 13.92
N LEU A 9 -36.69 -29.14 13.81
CA LEU A 9 -35.64 -28.15 13.98
C LEU A 9 -35.64 -27.22 12.75
N LEU A 10 -36.08 -25.97 12.92
CA LEU A 10 -35.90 -24.93 11.89
C LEU A 10 -34.44 -24.47 11.93
N LEU A 11 -33.61 -24.91 10.98
CA LEU A 11 -32.33 -24.26 10.71
C LEU A 11 -32.62 -22.90 10.04
N CYS A 12 -32.48 -21.81 10.79
CA CYS A 12 -32.32 -20.48 10.20
C CYS A 12 -30.95 -20.41 9.54
N THR A 13 -30.88 -20.68 8.23
CA THR A 13 -29.75 -20.27 7.42
C THR A 13 -29.81 -18.75 7.28
N ALA A 14 -28.96 -18.04 8.02
CA ALA A 14 -28.72 -16.63 7.78
C ALA A 14 -28.17 -16.50 6.35
N VAL A 15 -28.99 -16.01 5.43
CA VAL A 15 -28.54 -15.62 4.11
C VAL A 15 -27.66 -14.39 4.33
N ALA A 16 -26.34 -14.58 4.23
CA ALA A 16 -25.40 -13.47 4.23
C ALA A 16 -25.82 -12.52 3.10
N SER A 17 -26.23 -11.31 3.46
CA SER A 17 -26.46 -10.24 2.49
C SER A 17 -25.13 -10.00 1.78
N ALA A 18 -25.05 -10.36 0.49
CA ALA A 18 -23.95 -9.92 -0.35
C ALA A 18 -23.97 -8.39 -0.34
N GLY A 19 -22.95 -7.78 0.27
CA GLY A 19 -22.80 -6.32 0.28
C GLY A 19 -22.78 -5.78 -1.16
N GLU A 20 -23.19 -4.52 -1.34
CA GLU A 20 -23.15 -3.89 -2.65
C GLU A 20 -21.73 -3.99 -3.26
N PRO A 21 -21.62 -4.21 -4.58
CA PRO A 21 -20.32 -4.23 -5.24
C PRO A 21 -19.57 -2.92 -4.98
N VAL A 22 -18.31 -3.03 -4.60
CA VAL A 22 -17.48 -1.85 -4.34
C VAL A 22 -17.35 -1.01 -5.60
N LYS A 23 -17.78 0.24 -5.50
CA LYS A 23 -17.75 1.18 -6.60
C LYS A 23 -16.33 1.73 -6.79
N VAL A 24 -15.73 1.40 -7.94
CA VAL A 24 -14.44 1.95 -8.38
C VAL A 24 -14.67 3.11 -9.36
N THR A 25 -14.00 4.24 -9.13
CA THR A 25 -13.86 5.29 -10.14
C THR A 25 -12.59 5.02 -10.96
N ASN A 26 -12.74 4.46 -12.16
CA ASN A 26 -11.63 4.09 -13.02
C ASN A 26 -11.33 5.21 -14.04
N LEU A 27 -10.35 6.06 -13.71
CA LEU A 27 -9.81 7.12 -14.58
C LEU A 27 -8.59 6.66 -15.39
N ALA A 28 -8.08 5.45 -15.16
CA ALA A 28 -6.94 4.91 -15.89
C ALA A 28 -7.25 4.76 -17.39
N ARG A 29 -8.49 4.40 -17.74
CA ARG A 29 -8.96 4.34 -19.14
C ARG A 29 -9.07 5.72 -19.80
N ASP A 30 -9.34 6.77 -19.02
CA ASP A 30 -9.36 8.14 -19.53
C ASP A 30 -7.99 8.58 -19.99
N PHE A 31 -6.93 8.21 -19.26
CA PHE A 31 -5.56 8.47 -19.68
C PHE A 31 -5.23 7.83 -21.04
N VAL A 32 -5.63 6.56 -21.25
CA VAL A 32 -5.41 5.87 -22.54
C VAL A 32 -6.15 6.58 -23.66
N THR A 33 -7.43 6.92 -23.44
CA THR A 33 -8.27 7.61 -24.43
C THR A 33 -7.66 8.95 -24.83
N PHE A 34 -7.23 9.74 -23.84
CA PHE A 34 -6.51 10.98 -24.05
C PHE A 34 -5.21 10.77 -24.84
N TRP A 35 -4.39 9.78 -24.46
CA TRP A 35 -3.10 9.56 -25.09
C TRP A 35 -3.24 9.16 -26.56
N ASP A 36 -4.20 8.28 -26.88
CA ASP A 36 -4.50 7.84 -28.25
C ASP A 36 -4.99 9.00 -29.13
N ALA A 37 -5.89 9.83 -28.59
CA ALA A 37 -6.50 10.93 -29.34
C ALA A 37 -5.52 12.08 -29.64
N THR A 38 -4.35 12.11 -28.99
CA THR A 38 -3.45 13.26 -29.01
C THR A 38 -2.08 12.95 -29.63
N GLN A 39 -1.89 11.76 -30.22
CA GLN A 39 -0.58 11.32 -30.71
C GLN A 39 0.04 12.25 -31.76
N ASP A 40 -0.79 12.85 -32.61
CA ASP A 40 -0.35 13.73 -33.70
C ASP A 40 -0.25 15.22 -33.30
N MET A 41 -0.53 15.55 -32.04
CA MET A 41 -0.47 16.93 -31.54
C MET A 41 0.94 17.32 -31.08
N ALA A 42 1.25 18.62 -31.08
CA ALA A 42 2.49 19.12 -30.51
C ALA A 42 2.53 18.91 -28.98
N GLU A 43 3.72 18.75 -28.39
CA GLU A 43 3.88 18.40 -26.96
C GLU A 43 3.11 19.32 -26.01
N ASN A 44 3.20 20.63 -26.21
CA ASN A 44 2.49 21.63 -25.41
C ASN A 44 0.96 21.50 -25.53
N GLU A 45 0.45 21.15 -26.72
CA GLU A 45 -0.97 20.89 -26.96
C GLU A 45 -1.42 19.60 -26.27
N ARG A 46 -0.56 18.57 -26.24
CA ARG A 46 -0.82 17.32 -25.50
C ARG A 46 -0.89 17.56 -23.99
N VAL A 47 0.01 18.37 -23.44
CA VAL A 47 -0.04 18.75 -22.01
C VAL A 47 -1.31 19.54 -21.69
N ALA A 48 -1.70 20.49 -22.55
CA ALA A 48 -2.95 21.23 -22.37
C ALA A 48 -4.19 20.30 -22.44
N ALA A 49 -4.20 19.35 -23.38
CA ALA A 49 -5.24 18.35 -23.49
C ALA A 49 -5.26 17.40 -22.27
N PHE A 50 -4.12 17.04 -21.69
CA PHE A 50 -4.07 16.26 -20.45
C PHE A 50 -4.78 16.99 -19.31
N HIS A 51 -4.47 18.28 -19.10
CA HIS A 51 -5.11 19.08 -18.04
C HIS A 51 -6.63 19.13 -18.22
N ARG A 52 -7.08 19.29 -19.47
CA ARG A 52 -8.51 19.38 -19.81
C ARG A 52 -9.24 18.05 -19.67
N ASP A 53 -8.68 16.95 -20.17
CA ASP A 53 -9.41 15.69 -20.37
C ASP A 53 -9.17 14.66 -19.25
N VAL A 54 -8.02 14.73 -18.57
CA VAL A 54 -7.64 13.81 -17.49
C VAL A 54 -7.54 14.56 -16.16
N GLY A 55 -6.72 15.63 -16.10
CA GLY A 55 -6.46 16.38 -14.87
C GLY A 55 -7.73 16.95 -14.23
N SER A 56 -8.65 17.46 -15.06
CA SER A 56 -9.93 18.03 -14.62
C SER A 56 -10.88 17.03 -13.96
N LYS A 57 -10.73 15.72 -14.22
CA LYS A 57 -11.59 14.67 -13.66
C LYS A 57 -11.26 14.35 -12.21
N PHE A 58 -10.02 14.63 -11.77
CA PHE A 58 -9.64 14.53 -10.37
C PHE A 58 -8.65 15.64 -9.97
N PRO A 59 -9.13 16.89 -9.86
CA PRO A 59 -8.28 18.05 -9.60
C PRO A 59 -7.48 17.94 -8.29
N ALA A 60 -8.06 17.32 -7.26
CA ALA A 60 -7.37 17.12 -5.98
C ALA A 60 -6.12 16.22 -6.11
N PHE A 61 -6.08 15.32 -7.10
CA PHE A 61 -4.93 14.44 -7.35
C PHE A 61 -3.91 15.07 -8.33
N TYR A 62 -4.37 15.64 -9.45
CA TYR A 62 -3.51 16.19 -10.51
C TYR A 62 -3.19 17.68 -10.34
N GLY A 63 -3.84 18.36 -9.41
CA GLY A 63 -3.69 19.79 -9.13
C GLY A 63 -2.31 20.13 -8.60
N LEU A 64 -1.84 21.33 -8.95
CA LEU A 64 -0.52 21.82 -8.53
C LEU A 64 -0.44 21.96 -6.99
N GLN A 65 -1.55 22.31 -6.37
CA GLN A 65 -1.68 22.59 -4.93
C GLN A 65 -1.23 21.41 -4.07
N ARG A 66 -1.36 20.19 -4.59
CA ARG A 66 -0.96 18.95 -3.89
C ARG A 66 0.54 18.84 -3.66
N PHE A 67 1.36 19.41 -4.55
CA PHE A 67 2.82 19.29 -4.50
C PHE A 67 3.49 20.36 -3.61
N GLY A 68 2.68 21.12 -2.87
CA GLY A 68 3.14 22.11 -1.91
C GLY A 68 3.53 23.46 -2.54
N PRO A 69 3.88 24.45 -1.69
CA PRO A 69 4.01 25.85 -2.11
C PRO A 69 5.20 26.14 -3.04
N LYS A 70 6.14 25.20 -3.16
CA LYS A 70 7.32 25.32 -4.02
C LYS A 70 7.12 24.70 -5.41
N ALA A 71 6.05 23.95 -5.62
CA ALA A 71 5.80 23.31 -6.90
C ALA A 71 5.41 24.35 -7.96
N THR A 72 6.04 24.28 -9.13
CA THR A 72 5.74 25.18 -10.24
C THR A 72 4.92 24.49 -11.33
N ALA A 73 4.06 25.25 -12.01
CA ALA A 73 3.32 24.74 -13.17
C ALA A 73 4.28 24.21 -14.25
N THR A 74 5.39 24.89 -14.48
CA THR A 74 6.41 24.50 -15.47
C THR A 74 7.05 23.15 -15.18
N GLU A 75 7.42 22.87 -13.92
CA GLU A 75 8.00 21.57 -13.56
C GLU A 75 6.97 20.44 -13.69
N ARG A 76 5.74 20.69 -13.26
CA ARG A 76 4.64 19.75 -13.41
C ARG A 76 4.34 19.45 -14.88
N ASP A 77 4.26 20.47 -15.72
CA ASP A 77 3.98 20.32 -17.15
C ASP A 77 5.12 19.59 -17.87
N ARG A 78 6.38 19.84 -17.48
CA ARG A 78 7.53 19.07 -17.97
C ARG A 78 7.46 17.60 -17.55
N HIS A 79 7.03 17.31 -16.32
CA HIS A 79 6.83 15.94 -15.84
C HIS A 79 5.71 15.24 -16.62
N ILE A 80 4.57 15.91 -16.82
CA ILE A 80 3.45 15.41 -17.62
C ILE A 80 3.90 15.12 -19.06
N ALA A 81 4.63 16.05 -19.70
CA ALA A 81 5.16 15.85 -21.04
C ALA A 81 6.07 14.61 -21.13
N SER A 82 6.98 14.45 -20.17
CA SER A 82 7.86 13.28 -20.07
C SER A 82 7.09 11.97 -19.97
N VAL A 83 6.07 11.92 -19.09
CA VAL A 83 5.20 10.75 -18.92
C VAL A 83 4.44 10.42 -20.21
N ILE A 84 3.84 11.43 -20.85
CA ILE A 84 3.10 11.26 -22.11
C ILE A 84 4.01 10.71 -23.21
N ALA A 85 5.21 11.26 -23.36
CA ALA A 85 6.18 10.83 -24.36
C ALA A 85 6.65 9.38 -24.13
N GLY A 86 6.81 8.98 -22.86
CA GLY A 86 7.25 7.63 -22.48
C GLY A 86 6.17 6.54 -22.56
N PHE A 87 4.88 6.92 -22.47
CA PHE A 87 3.79 5.97 -22.25
C PHE A 87 3.61 4.92 -23.36
N GLY A 88 3.91 5.26 -24.62
CA GLY A 88 3.70 4.35 -25.75
C GLY A 88 4.38 2.99 -25.59
N LYS A 89 5.53 2.92 -24.91
CA LYS A 89 6.26 1.68 -24.62
C LYS A 89 5.52 0.75 -23.65
N TRP A 90 4.66 1.31 -22.80
CA TRP A 90 3.97 0.60 -21.72
C TRP A 90 2.49 0.42 -21.97
N ARG A 91 1.91 1.10 -22.97
CA ARG A 91 0.45 1.17 -23.21
C ARG A 91 -0.26 -0.18 -23.16
N GLN A 92 0.30 -1.22 -23.80
CA GLN A 92 -0.35 -2.55 -23.82
C GLN A 92 -0.31 -3.23 -22.45
N ALA A 93 0.83 -3.18 -21.75
CA ALA A 93 0.95 -3.71 -20.40
C ALA A 93 0.03 -2.95 -19.42
N TYR A 94 -0.07 -1.63 -19.58
CA TYR A 94 -0.98 -0.77 -18.82
C TYR A 94 -2.45 -1.13 -19.02
N LEU A 95 -2.89 -1.34 -20.28
CA LEU A 95 -4.25 -1.79 -20.58
C LEU A 95 -4.54 -3.19 -20.00
N ALA A 96 -3.59 -4.11 -20.09
CA ALA A 96 -3.70 -5.43 -19.48
C ALA A 96 -3.83 -5.32 -17.96
N LYS A 97 -3.05 -4.44 -17.31
CA LYS A 97 -3.12 -4.19 -15.87
C LYS A 97 -4.47 -3.63 -15.44
N ILE A 98 -5.05 -2.68 -16.20
CA ILE A 98 -6.41 -2.20 -15.93
C ILE A 98 -7.43 -3.34 -16.01
N GLY A 99 -7.35 -4.18 -17.05
CA GLY A 99 -8.25 -5.31 -17.20
C GLY A 99 -8.12 -6.35 -16.07
N GLN A 100 -6.90 -6.62 -15.62
CA GLN A 100 -6.63 -7.48 -14.46
C GLN A 100 -7.22 -6.88 -13.19
N PHE A 101 -6.98 -5.58 -12.93
CA PHE A 101 -7.54 -4.88 -11.78
C PHE A 101 -9.06 -5.01 -11.70
N ASP A 102 -9.76 -4.70 -12.82
CA ASP A 102 -11.22 -4.78 -12.90
C ASP A 102 -11.74 -6.20 -12.62
N ALA A 103 -11.00 -7.22 -13.07
CA ALA A 103 -11.38 -8.63 -12.90
C ALA A 103 -11.07 -9.20 -11.50
N GLU A 104 -9.97 -8.78 -10.88
CA GLU A 104 -9.45 -9.41 -9.66
C GLU A 104 -9.84 -8.69 -8.37
N LEU A 105 -10.11 -7.38 -8.41
CA LEU A 105 -10.46 -6.62 -7.20
C LEU A 105 -11.61 -7.25 -6.40
N PRO A 106 -12.75 -7.68 -7.00
CA PRO A 106 -13.82 -8.32 -6.22
C PRO A 106 -13.36 -9.56 -5.46
N ARG A 107 -12.45 -10.36 -6.05
CA ARG A 107 -11.87 -11.55 -5.41
C ARG A 107 -10.99 -11.15 -4.23
N HIS A 108 -10.12 -10.15 -4.40
CA HIS A 108 -9.24 -9.66 -3.33
C HIS A 108 -10.01 -9.04 -2.16
N MET A 109 -11.08 -8.29 -2.46
CA MET A 109 -11.95 -7.74 -1.42
C MET A 109 -12.68 -8.86 -0.66
N ALA A 110 -13.15 -9.89 -1.36
CA ALA A 110 -13.81 -11.03 -0.74
C ALA A 110 -12.85 -11.85 0.14
N THR A 111 -11.60 -12.08 -0.30
CA THR A 111 -10.58 -12.77 0.51
C THR A 111 -10.21 -11.96 1.75
N PHE A 112 -10.02 -10.65 1.61
CA PHE A 112 -9.73 -9.76 2.72
C PHE A 112 -10.88 -9.71 3.75
N SER A 113 -12.11 -9.55 3.28
CA SER A 113 -13.30 -9.47 4.15
C SER A 113 -13.58 -10.79 4.90
N ARG A 114 -13.09 -11.94 4.42
CA ARG A 114 -13.15 -13.19 5.21
C ARG A 114 -12.20 -13.17 6.40
N ALA A 115 -11.05 -12.52 6.27
CA ALA A 115 -10.10 -12.37 7.37
C ALA A 115 -10.50 -11.26 8.35
N PHE A 116 -11.14 -10.21 7.85
CA PHE A 116 -11.65 -9.09 8.64
C PHE A 116 -13.15 -8.89 8.36
N PRO A 117 -14.04 -9.67 9.01
CA PRO A 117 -15.48 -9.64 8.73
C PRO A 117 -16.18 -8.31 8.97
N ASP A 118 -15.58 -7.44 9.79
CA ASP A 118 -16.06 -6.09 10.07
C ASP A 118 -15.49 -5.04 9.10
N PHE A 119 -14.61 -5.44 8.18
CA PHE A 119 -14.04 -4.52 7.20
C PHE A 119 -15.15 -3.83 6.40
N GLN A 120 -15.03 -2.51 6.33
CA GLN A 120 -15.78 -1.66 5.43
C GLN A 120 -14.77 -0.81 4.65
N LEU A 121 -15.16 -0.40 3.45
CA LEU A 121 -14.40 0.57 2.67
C LEU A 121 -15.12 1.93 2.76
N PRO A 122 -14.81 2.76 3.78
CA PRO A 122 -15.52 4.03 4.00
C PRO A 122 -15.05 5.14 3.06
N VAL A 123 -14.00 4.90 2.28
CA VAL A 123 -13.39 5.89 1.39
C VAL A 123 -13.64 5.55 -0.08
N PRO A 124 -13.74 6.55 -0.97
CA PRO A 124 -13.80 6.31 -2.40
C PRO A 124 -12.54 5.58 -2.90
N LEU A 125 -12.74 4.62 -3.81
CA LEU A 125 -11.66 3.87 -4.46
C LEU A 125 -11.47 4.33 -5.90
N TYR A 126 -10.25 4.73 -6.24
CA TYR A 126 -9.86 5.19 -7.58
C TYR A 126 -8.81 4.29 -8.20
N LEU A 127 -8.92 4.06 -9.51
CA LEU A 127 -7.84 3.56 -10.36
C LEU A 127 -7.49 4.65 -11.37
N LEU A 128 -6.22 5.05 -11.47
CA LEU A 128 -5.80 6.15 -12.34
C LEU A 128 -4.38 5.96 -12.91
N HIS A 129 -3.94 6.84 -13.81
CA HIS A 129 -2.52 6.98 -14.14
C HIS A 129 -1.87 7.94 -13.14
N SER A 130 -0.97 7.46 -12.29
CA SER A 130 -0.40 8.25 -11.18
C SER A 130 0.71 9.22 -11.60
N LEU A 131 1.15 9.16 -12.86
CA LEU A 131 2.30 9.93 -13.37
C LEU A 131 3.61 9.48 -12.70
N GLY A 132 3.74 8.19 -12.45
CA GLY A 132 4.92 7.57 -11.84
C GLY A 132 5.00 7.74 -10.32
N GLU A 133 3.94 8.18 -9.67
CA GLU A 133 3.98 8.56 -8.26
C GLU A 133 3.75 7.39 -7.31
N MET A 134 2.76 6.55 -7.59
CA MET A 134 2.30 5.52 -6.65
C MET A 134 1.65 4.34 -7.36
N ASP A 135 1.89 3.14 -6.86
CA ASP A 135 1.17 1.91 -7.24
C ASP A 135 -0.14 1.77 -6.46
N GLY A 136 -0.13 2.09 -5.16
CA GLY A 136 -1.31 1.99 -4.31
C GLY A 136 -1.24 2.77 -3.01
N GLY A 137 -2.40 2.91 -2.39
CA GLY A 137 -2.54 3.21 -0.98
C GLY A 137 -3.42 4.41 -0.64
N PRO A 138 -3.61 4.65 0.66
CA PRO A 138 -4.45 5.74 1.14
C PRO A 138 -3.84 7.10 0.83
N ARG A 139 -4.67 8.07 0.47
CA ARG A 139 -4.27 9.47 0.31
C ARG A 139 -5.28 10.37 1.00
N GLU A 140 -4.78 11.40 1.66
CA GLU A 140 -5.60 12.55 2.05
C GLU A 140 -5.38 13.68 1.03
N LEU A 141 -6.44 14.10 0.37
CA LEU A 141 -6.42 15.18 -0.62
C LEU A 141 -7.56 16.14 -0.28
N GLU A 142 -7.22 17.41 -0.04
CA GLU A 142 -8.19 18.46 0.32
C GLU A 142 -9.07 18.07 1.53
N GLY A 143 -8.47 17.44 2.55
CA GLY A 143 -9.16 17.00 3.77
C GLY A 143 -10.08 15.79 3.59
N LYS A 144 -9.99 15.07 2.47
CA LYS A 144 -10.75 13.85 2.19
C LYS A 144 -9.81 12.67 2.01
N HIS A 145 -10.17 11.52 2.58
CA HIS A 145 -9.44 10.28 2.40
C HIS A 145 -9.92 9.50 1.19
N TYR A 146 -8.98 8.90 0.46
CA TYR A 146 -9.18 8.08 -0.72
C TYR A 146 -8.32 6.83 -0.62
N LEU A 147 -8.78 5.73 -1.22
CA LEU A 147 -7.90 4.63 -1.61
C LEU A 147 -7.61 4.77 -3.10
N ILE A 148 -6.34 4.96 -3.47
CA ILE A 148 -5.96 5.21 -4.87
C ILE A 148 -5.00 4.13 -5.32
N PHE A 149 -5.24 3.58 -6.50
CA PHE A 149 -4.32 2.70 -7.22
C PHE A 149 -3.83 3.39 -8.49
N GLY A 150 -2.51 3.40 -8.68
CA GLY A 150 -1.87 3.92 -9.89
C GLY A 150 -1.50 2.79 -10.83
N ALA A 151 -2.30 2.62 -11.89
CA ALA A 151 -2.15 1.52 -12.84
C ALA A 151 -0.76 1.51 -13.53
N ASP A 152 -0.11 2.67 -13.64
CA ASP A 152 1.21 2.84 -14.24
C ASP A 152 2.31 2.25 -13.35
N MET A 153 2.29 2.57 -12.06
CA MET A 153 3.25 2.02 -11.12
C MET A 153 2.91 0.58 -10.74
N MET A 154 1.63 0.18 -10.75
CA MET A 154 1.25 -1.24 -10.68
C MET A 154 1.89 -2.03 -11.84
N THR A 155 1.78 -1.50 -13.06
CA THR A 155 2.42 -2.10 -14.25
C THR A 155 3.94 -2.18 -14.11
N ALA A 156 4.57 -1.14 -13.56
CA ALA A 156 6.02 -1.07 -13.42
C ALA A 156 6.58 -1.96 -12.30
N LEU A 157 5.84 -2.13 -11.20
CA LEU A 157 6.36 -2.76 -9.98
C LEU A 157 5.83 -4.17 -9.71
N HIS A 158 4.61 -4.49 -10.13
CA HIS A 158 3.92 -5.73 -9.73
C HIS A 158 3.87 -6.81 -10.83
N GLY A 159 4.43 -6.53 -12.00
CA GLY A 159 4.53 -7.49 -13.10
C GLY A 159 3.18 -8.13 -13.45
N ASN A 160 3.21 -9.41 -13.83
CA ASN A 160 2.02 -10.22 -14.15
C ASN A 160 1.75 -11.32 -13.10
N GLY A 161 2.27 -11.16 -11.88
CA GLY A 161 2.10 -12.11 -10.77
C GLY A 161 0.74 -11.99 -10.09
N ASN A 162 0.56 -12.69 -8.96
CA ASN A 162 -0.66 -12.59 -8.17
C ASN A 162 -0.58 -11.37 -7.23
N GLU A 163 -1.38 -10.34 -7.52
CA GLU A 163 -1.36 -9.08 -6.76
C GLU A 163 -2.12 -9.15 -5.43
N ALA A 164 -2.64 -10.32 -5.03
CA ALA A 164 -3.41 -10.47 -3.79
C ALA A 164 -2.67 -9.97 -2.54
N ALA A 165 -1.36 -10.16 -2.46
CA ALA A 165 -0.55 -9.64 -1.35
C ALA A 165 -0.59 -8.11 -1.32
N PHE A 166 -0.33 -7.46 -2.46
CA PHE A 166 -0.40 -6.01 -2.59
C PHE A 166 -1.79 -5.45 -2.26
N PHE A 167 -2.86 -6.02 -2.81
CA PHE A 167 -4.22 -5.58 -2.48
C PHE A 167 -4.54 -5.74 -1.00
N HIS A 168 -4.17 -6.85 -0.37
CA HIS A 168 -4.40 -7.04 1.06
C HIS A 168 -3.59 -6.07 1.92
N HIS A 169 -2.37 -5.67 1.50
CA HIS A 169 -1.59 -4.63 2.16
C HIS A 169 -2.35 -3.30 2.17
N GLU A 170 -2.84 -2.85 1.01
CA GLU A 170 -3.54 -1.56 0.92
C GLU A 170 -4.93 -1.56 1.57
N LEU A 171 -5.68 -2.66 1.46
CA LEU A 171 -6.95 -2.82 2.17
C LEU A 171 -6.74 -2.86 3.68
N PHE A 172 -5.62 -3.44 4.14
CA PHE A 172 -5.28 -3.45 5.55
C PHE A 172 -5.01 -2.03 6.08
N HIS A 173 -4.35 -1.17 5.33
CA HIS A 173 -4.19 0.23 5.74
C HIS A 173 -5.53 0.93 6.01
N ILE A 174 -6.54 0.70 5.16
CA ILE A 174 -7.90 1.24 5.39
C ILE A 174 -8.52 0.66 6.66
N HIS A 175 -8.46 -0.66 6.85
CA HIS A 175 -8.99 -1.32 8.04
C HIS A 175 -8.30 -0.82 9.33
N HIS A 176 -6.97 -0.79 9.31
CA HIS A 176 -6.13 -0.44 10.45
C HIS A 176 -6.32 1.01 10.86
N ASN A 177 -6.45 1.95 9.92
CA ASN A 177 -6.69 3.37 10.24
C ASN A 177 -8.02 3.60 10.98
N VAL A 178 -9.04 2.76 10.74
CA VAL A 178 -10.32 2.82 11.46
C VAL A 178 -10.20 2.24 12.87
N ARG A 179 -9.38 1.19 13.04
CA ARG A 179 -9.22 0.47 14.32
C ARG A 179 -8.21 1.12 15.26
N ALA A 180 -7.11 1.63 14.72
CA ALA A 180 -6.00 2.23 15.44
C ALA A 180 -5.57 3.52 14.71
N PRO A 181 -6.16 4.67 15.05
CA PRO A 181 -5.81 5.97 14.49
C PRO A 181 -4.34 6.34 14.72
N GLU A 182 -3.87 7.37 13.99
CA GLU A 182 -2.51 7.87 14.15
C GLU A 182 -2.23 8.36 15.59
N CYS A 183 -1.00 8.17 16.04
CA CYS A 183 -0.61 8.47 17.42
C CYS A 183 -0.03 9.89 17.49
N GLU A 184 -0.38 10.64 18.53
CA GLU A 184 0.21 11.95 18.75
C GLU A 184 1.72 11.84 19.04
N GLY A 185 2.53 12.75 18.47
CA GLY A 185 3.97 12.80 18.73
C GLY A 185 4.75 11.58 18.22
N GLN A 186 4.29 10.95 17.13
CA GLN A 186 4.85 9.71 16.60
C GLN A 186 6.34 9.79 16.24
N GLY A 187 7.11 8.79 16.68
CA GLY A 187 8.45 8.50 16.17
C GLY A 187 8.40 7.47 15.03
N MET A 188 9.56 7.10 14.47
CA MET A 188 9.66 6.09 13.41
C MET A 188 9.08 4.71 13.76
N TRP A 189 8.80 4.40 15.04
CA TRP A 189 8.14 3.17 15.44
C TRP A 189 6.74 3.01 14.82
N GLN A 190 5.99 4.11 14.61
CA GLN A 190 4.64 4.05 14.08
C GLN A 190 4.60 3.70 12.58
N PRO A 191 5.30 4.40 11.67
CA PRO A 191 5.35 3.97 10.28
C PRO A 191 5.99 2.58 10.13
N LEU A 192 6.95 2.21 10.99
CA LEU A 192 7.49 0.84 11.03
C LEU A 192 6.39 -0.18 11.35
N TRP A 193 5.56 0.11 12.36
CA TRP A 193 4.44 -0.75 12.73
C TRP A 193 3.39 -0.83 11.63
N ARG A 194 2.97 0.30 11.06
CA ARG A 194 1.89 0.35 10.06
C ARG A 194 2.28 -0.38 8.78
N GLU A 195 3.43 -0.07 8.20
CA GLU A 195 3.89 -0.75 6.99
C GLU A 195 4.26 -2.21 7.28
N GLY A 196 4.94 -2.47 8.41
CA GLY A 196 5.35 -3.81 8.81
C GLY A 196 4.16 -4.75 9.05
N LEU A 197 3.13 -4.26 9.74
CA LEU A 197 1.92 -5.04 10.02
C LEU A 197 1.11 -5.27 8.74
N ALA A 198 0.97 -4.26 7.88
CA ALA A 198 0.32 -4.44 6.58
C ALA A 198 1.02 -5.52 5.74
N THR A 199 2.36 -5.52 5.70
CA THR A 199 3.14 -6.54 5.00
C THR A 199 3.02 -7.92 5.66
N TYR A 200 2.96 -8.01 6.99
CA TYR A 200 2.72 -9.27 7.69
C TYR A 200 1.32 -9.83 7.42
N VAL A 201 0.29 -8.98 7.46
CA VAL A 201 -1.09 -9.37 7.12
C VAL A 201 -1.18 -9.83 5.68
N SER A 202 -0.55 -9.12 4.73
CA SER A 202 -0.54 -9.54 3.33
C SER A 202 0.10 -10.92 3.15
N GLN A 203 1.17 -11.23 3.89
CA GLN A 203 1.82 -12.54 3.89
C GLN A 203 0.94 -13.62 4.53
N ALA A 204 0.33 -13.32 5.68
CA ALA A 204 -0.50 -14.27 6.42
C ALA A 204 -1.74 -14.70 5.60
N LEU A 205 -2.30 -13.79 4.81
CA LEU A 205 -3.43 -14.07 3.92
C LEU A 205 -3.03 -14.68 2.58
N ASN A 206 -1.74 -14.64 2.24
CA ASN A 206 -1.18 -15.18 0.99
C ASN A 206 0.11 -15.95 1.31
N PRO A 207 0.02 -17.16 1.88
CA PRO A 207 1.18 -17.88 2.41
C PRO A 207 2.25 -18.20 1.35
N ASP A 208 1.85 -18.30 0.08
CA ASP A 208 2.73 -18.57 -1.05
C ASP A 208 3.27 -17.29 -1.74
N ALA A 209 2.92 -16.10 -1.24
CA ALA A 209 3.38 -14.84 -1.83
C ALA A 209 4.91 -14.73 -1.74
N THR A 210 5.52 -14.42 -2.87
CA THR A 210 6.96 -14.18 -2.96
C THR A 210 7.34 -12.84 -2.33
N GLU A 211 8.63 -12.67 -2.00
CA GLU A 211 9.15 -11.40 -1.50
C GLU A 211 8.96 -10.25 -2.51
N SER A 212 8.91 -10.56 -3.81
CA SER A 212 8.62 -9.59 -4.86
C SER A 212 7.14 -9.20 -4.92
N GLU A 213 6.21 -10.15 -4.75
CA GLU A 213 4.76 -9.87 -4.70
C GLU A 213 4.37 -9.09 -3.43
N MET A 214 5.16 -9.18 -2.36
CA MET A 214 5.06 -8.31 -1.18
C MET A 214 5.87 -7.01 -1.31
N LEU A 215 6.45 -6.75 -2.50
CA LEU A 215 7.23 -5.54 -2.82
C LEU A 215 8.46 -5.33 -1.90
N LEU A 216 8.96 -6.38 -1.25
CA LEU A 216 10.14 -6.32 -0.37
C LEU A 216 11.45 -6.24 -1.15
N THR A 217 11.46 -6.68 -2.41
CA THR A 217 12.62 -6.63 -3.30
C THR A 217 12.83 -5.26 -3.97
N PHE A 218 11.91 -4.31 -3.77
CA PHE A 218 12.01 -2.96 -4.30
C PHE A 218 12.62 -1.98 -3.27
N PRO A 219 13.61 -1.16 -3.65
CA PRO A 219 14.28 -1.13 -4.96
C PRO A 219 15.19 -2.35 -5.15
N GLU A 220 15.46 -2.70 -6.41
CA GLU A 220 16.28 -3.86 -6.76
C GLU A 220 17.59 -3.93 -5.96
N GLY A 221 17.90 -5.12 -5.43
CA GLY A 221 19.07 -5.36 -4.60
C GLY A 221 18.95 -4.89 -3.13
N SER A 222 17.88 -4.20 -2.74
CA SER A 222 17.69 -3.74 -1.36
C SER A 222 17.56 -4.90 -0.38
N LEU A 223 16.68 -5.87 -0.65
CA LEU A 223 16.41 -6.96 0.29
C LEU A 223 17.63 -7.84 0.61
N PRO A 224 18.43 -8.32 -0.37
CA PRO A 224 19.68 -9.02 -0.07
C PRO A 224 20.62 -8.19 0.81
N LYS A 225 20.72 -6.87 0.56
CA LYS A 225 21.56 -5.97 1.35
C LYS A 225 21.05 -5.82 2.79
N VAL A 226 19.73 -5.68 3.00
CA VAL A 226 19.15 -5.66 4.35
C VAL A 226 19.42 -6.96 5.09
N LYS A 227 19.22 -8.12 4.44
CA LYS A 227 19.50 -9.43 5.03
C LYS A 227 20.98 -9.57 5.43
N ALA A 228 21.90 -9.15 4.57
CA ALA A 228 23.34 -9.19 4.84
C ALA A 228 23.79 -8.22 5.95
N THR A 229 23.02 -7.16 6.21
CA THR A 229 23.32 -6.13 7.22
C THR A 229 22.26 -6.08 8.32
N LEU A 230 21.65 -7.23 8.63
CA LEU A 230 20.45 -7.28 9.49
C LEU A 230 20.73 -6.71 10.89
N TYR A 231 21.83 -7.10 11.52
CA TYR A 231 22.22 -6.55 12.84
C TYR A 231 22.41 -5.03 12.78
N ALA A 232 23.19 -4.52 11.83
CA ALA A 232 23.44 -3.08 11.68
C ALA A 232 22.15 -2.30 11.38
N SER A 233 21.24 -2.88 10.59
CA SER A 233 19.94 -2.31 10.27
C SER A 233 19.04 -2.20 11.49
N LEU A 234 18.98 -3.25 12.32
CA LEU A 234 18.21 -3.26 13.58
C LEU A 234 18.85 -2.37 14.66
N ALA A 235 20.18 -2.34 14.74
CA ALA A 235 20.90 -1.46 15.67
C ALA A 235 20.66 0.02 15.34
N HIS A 236 20.70 0.41 14.07
CA HIS A 236 20.31 1.76 13.66
C HIS A 236 18.82 2.02 13.90
N LEU A 237 17.94 1.06 13.62
CA LEU A 237 16.51 1.23 13.82
C LEU A 237 16.19 1.52 15.29
N GLU A 238 16.76 0.76 16.22
CA GLU A 238 16.56 0.93 17.67
C GLU A 238 16.88 2.36 18.16
N THR A 239 17.90 3.02 17.59
CA THR A 239 18.26 4.39 18.00
C THR A 239 17.32 5.48 17.46
N VAL A 240 16.47 5.17 16.48
CA VAL A 240 15.61 6.15 15.82
C VAL A 240 14.11 5.89 16.00
N LEU A 241 13.71 4.83 16.72
CA LEU A 241 12.30 4.46 16.90
C LEU A 241 11.43 5.59 17.46
N ASP A 242 11.93 6.38 18.40
CA ASP A 242 11.20 7.50 18.99
C ASP A 242 11.52 8.85 18.35
N ASN A 243 12.34 8.86 17.30
CA ASN A 243 12.69 10.08 16.60
C ASN A 243 11.58 10.43 15.58
N SER A 244 11.06 11.65 15.66
CA SER A 244 9.99 12.18 14.82
C SER A 244 10.50 13.02 13.63
N ASP A 245 11.81 13.06 13.38
CA ASP A 245 12.38 13.76 12.23
C ASP A 245 11.98 13.09 10.90
N ASP A 246 11.18 13.79 10.10
CA ASP A 246 10.73 13.37 8.77
C ASP A 246 11.89 13.01 7.82
N ALA A 247 13.11 13.53 8.06
CA ALA A 247 14.28 13.16 7.28
C ALA A 247 14.62 11.66 7.37
N LEU A 248 14.21 10.98 8.44
CA LEU A 248 14.39 9.54 8.64
C LEU A 248 13.38 8.70 7.85
N TYR A 249 12.23 9.27 7.50
CA TYR A 249 11.19 8.55 6.77
C TYR A 249 11.69 8.09 5.40
N GLY A 250 12.37 8.97 4.66
CA GLY A 250 12.86 8.69 3.32
C GLY A 250 13.75 7.44 3.24
N PRO A 251 14.84 7.35 4.03
CA PRO A 251 15.71 6.17 4.05
C PRO A 251 15.05 4.88 4.56
N LEU A 252 14.07 4.98 5.46
CA LEU A 252 13.39 3.82 6.02
C LEU A 252 12.26 3.30 5.14
N PHE A 253 11.45 4.16 4.53
CA PHE A 253 10.20 3.77 3.86
C PHE A 253 10.09 4.23 2.40
N SER A 254 11.08 4.96 1.89
CA SER A 254 11.17 5.39 0.49
C SER A 254 12.51 4.99 -0.14
N THR A 255 12.75 5.42 -1.38
CA THR A 255 13.96 5.11 -2.15
C THR A 255 15.12 6.07 -1.87
N ARG A 256 14.90 7.12 -1.07
CA ARG A 256 15.94 8.07 -0.65
C ARG A 256 17.02 7.34 0.15
N ARG A 257 18.29 7.71 -0.08
CA ARG A 257 19.43 7.16 0.66
C ARG A 257 19.87 8.10 1.78
N ASP A 258 20.48 7.54 2.82
CA ASP A 258 21.18 8.26 3.89
C ASP A 258 22.69 7.93 3.85
N ASN A 259 23.45 8.53 4.78
CA ASN A 259 24.88 8.32 4.92
C ASN A 259 25.23 7.09 5.79
N THR A 260 24.25 6.26 6.18
CA THR A 260 24.49 5.10 7.04
C THR A 260 25.13 3.94 6.28
N GLY A 261 25.08 3.98 4.94
CA GLY A 261 25.50 2.87 4.09
C GLY A 261 24.51 1.69 4.07
N LEU A 262 23.40 1.75 4.82
CA LEU A 262 22.36 0.74 4.83
C LEU A 262 21.51 0.77 3.54
N ALA A 263 20.65 -0.23 3.36
CA ALA A 263 19.74 -0.23 2.22
C ALA A 263 18.61 0.80 2.42
N PRO A 264 18.17 1.49 1.35
CA PRO A 264 16.96 2.32 1.39
C PRO A 264 15.71 1.43 1.50
N ARG A 265 14.60 1.98 1.98
CA ARG A 265 13.31 1.28 2.14
C ARG A 265 13.37 0.06 3.07
N ARG A 266 14.41 -0.05 3.90
CA ARG A 266 14.63 -1.20 4.80
C ARG A 266 13.53 -1.38 5.84
N GLY A 267 12.79 -0.32 6.16
CA GLY A 267 11.69 -0.31 7.13
C GLY A 267 10.58 -1.29 6.80
N TYR A 268 10.31 -1.58 5.51
CA TYR A 268 9.32 -2.59 5.13
C TYR A 268 9.71 -3.99 5.60
N TYR A 269 10.94 -4.43 5.28
CA TYR A 269 11.41 -5.75 5.70
C TYR A 269 11.61 -5.84 7.22
N LEU A 270 12.18 -4.81 7.84
CA LEU A 270 12.38 -4.78 9.30
C LEU A 270 11.04 -4.77 10.05
N GLY A 271 10.08 -3.95 9.59
CA GLY A 271 8.73 -3.90 10.12
C GLY A 271 7.99 -5.23 9.96
N TYR A 272 8.11 -5.88 8.80
CA TYR A 272 7.59 -7.22 8.57
C TYR A 272 8.14 -8.23 9.57
N LEU A 273 9.45 -8.23 9.82
CA LEU A 273 10.05 -9.12 10.82
C LEU A 273 9.51 -8.84 12.24
N VAL A 274 9.35 -7.57 12.61
CA VAL A 274 8.79 -7.15 13.89
C VAL A 274 7.34 -7.64 14.02
N ALA A 275 6.48 -7.34 13.05
CA ALA A 275 5.07 -7.74 13.07
C ALA A 275 4.90 -9.27 13.08
N ARG A 276 5.70 -9.98 12.29
CA ARG A 276 5.70 -11.45 12.26
C ARG A 276 6.11 -12.05 13.61
N GLU A 277 7.09 -11.46 14.30
CA GLU A 277 7.52 -11.94 15.61
C GLU A 277 6.44 -11.71 16.67
N ILE A 278 5.80 -10.54 16.68
CA ILE A 278 4.69 -10.22 17.59
C ILE A 278 3.47 -11.14 17.31
N GLY A 279 3.18 -11.40 16.03
CA GLY A 279 2.08 -12.24 15.55
C GLY A 279 2.22 -13.73 15.88
N LYS A 280 3.38 -14.22 16.33
CA LYS A 280 3.51 -15.60 16.82
C LYS A 280 2.60 -15.93 18.01
N THR A 281 2.13 -14.91 18.72
CA THR A 281 1.35 -15.05 19.96
C THR A 281 0.02 -14.31 19.94
N ARG A 282 -0.35 -13.70 18.80
CA ARG A 282 -1.53 -12.85 18.63
C ARG A 282 -2.14 -13.07 17.26
N ASP A 283 -3.47 -13.16 17.19
CA ASP A 283 -4.17 -13.20 15.90
C ASP A 283 -4.18 -11.82 15.21
N LEU A 284 -4.53 -11.80 13.92
CA LEU A 284 -4.49 -10.59 13.10
C LEU A 284 -5.44 -9.50 13.60
N GLN A 285 -6.59 -9.89 14.16
CA GLN A 285 -7.60 -8.96 14.67
C GLN A 285 -7.10 -8.25 15.93
N THR A 286 -6.42 -8.98 16.82
CA THR A 286 -5.76 -8.41 18.00
C THR A 286 -4.67 -7.45 17.57
N LEU A 287 -3.82 -7.83 16.61
CA LEU A 287 -2.75 -6.95 16.13
C LEU A 287 -3.29 -5.65 15.51
N ALA A 288 -4.36 -5.73 14.72
CA ALA A 288 -5.00 -4.59 14.08
C ALA A 288 -5.68 -3.62 15.06
N SER A 289 -5.90 -4.04 16.31
CA SER A 289 -6.63 -3.27 17.33
C SER A 289 -5.73 -2.81 18.49
N LEU A 290 -4.41 -3.00 18.41
CA LEU A 290 -3.49 -2.53 19.43
C LEU A 290 -3.53 -1.00 19.50
N ASP A 291 -3.66 -0.46 20.71
CA ASP A 291 -3.52 0.97 20.92
C ASP A 291 -2.07 1.44 20.73
N CYS A 292 -1.87 2.76 20.66
CA CYS A 292 -0.56 3.37 20.46
C CYS A 292 0.49 2.93 21.49
N GLN A 293 0.11 2.83 22.77
CA GLN A 293 1.06 2.49 23.84
C GLN A 293 1.47 1.02 23.73
N GLN A 294 0.49 0.13 23.52
CA GLN A 294 0.71 -1.30 23.34
C GLN A 294 1.56 -1.58 22.10
N ALA A 295 1.19 -0.98 20.96
CA ALA A 295 1.93 -1.15 19.70
C ALA A 295 3.37 -0.66 19.83
N ARG A 296 3.58 0.54 20.38
CA ARG A 296 4.93 1.09 20.59
C ARG A 296 5.78 0.18 21.48
N GLN A 297 5.26 -0.23 22.63
CA GLN A 297 5.98 -1.09 23.56
C GLN A 297 6.40 -2.39 22.89
N LEU A 298 5.47 -3.05 22.21
CA LEU A 298 5.73 -4.31 21.49
C LEU A 298 6.76 -4.14 20.38
N VAL A 299 6.69 -3.04 19.62
CA VAL A 299 7.65 -2.73 18.56
C VAL A 299 9.05 -2.53 19.12
N VAL A 300 9.21 -1.71 20.16
CA VAL A 300 10.51 -1.44 20.79
C VAL A 300 11.14 -2.73 21.34
N ASP A 301 10.37 -3.49 22.12
CA ASP A 301 10.85 -4.74 22.72
C ASP A 301 11.25 -5.77 21.64
N THR A 302 10.46 -5.83 20.57
CA THR A 302 10.71 -6.78 19.47
C THR A 302 11.92 -6.38 18.63
N VAL A 303 12.11 -5.08 18.34
CA VAL A 303 13.32 -4.60 17.66
C VAL A 303 14.56 -4.95 18.49
N HIS A 304 14.52 -4.71 19.80
CA HIS A 304 15.60 -5.09 20.70
C HIS A 304 15.89 -6.60 20.64
N LYS A 305 14.85 -7.44 20.77
CA LYS A 305 14.95 -8.90 20.70
C LYS A 305 15.55 -9.38 19.38
N LEU A 306 15.06 -8.86 18.24
CA LEU A 306 15.55 -9.24 16.92
C LEU A 306 17.01 -8.81 16.73
N LYS A 307 17.41 -7.65 17.26
CA LYS A 307 18.80 -7.18 17.23
C LYS A 307 19.73 -8.15 17.96
N GLN A 308 19.35 -8.58 19.17
CA GLN A 308 20.14 -9.56 19.95
C GLN A 308 20.28 -10.89 19.18
N ALA A 309 19.20 -11.39 18.61
CA ALA A 309 19.22 -12.63 17.82
C ALA A 309 20.12 -12.51 16.57
N ALA A 310 20.08 -11.37 15.87
CA ALA A 310 20.93 -11.11 14.72
C ALA A 310 22.42 -11.00 15.09
N GLN A 311 22.73 -10.49 16.29
CA GLN A 311 24.09 -10.45 16.81
C GLN A 311 24.64 -11.85 17.06
N SER A 312 23.86 -12.72 17.71
CA SER A 312 24.26 -14.10 18.00
C SER A 312 24.48 -14.94 16.73
N ALA A 313 23.76 -14.65 15.65
CA ALA A 313 23.94 -15.34 14.37
C ALA A 313 25.15 -14.86 13.56
N SER A 314 25.76 -13.72 13.94
CA SER A 314 26.91 -13.12 13.26
C SER A 314 28.25 -13.45 13.91
N ASN A 315 28.23 -14.08 15.09
CA ASN A 315 29.40 -14.55 15.85
C ASN A 315 29.62 -16.05 15.64
#